data_AF-A0AA86MYS2-F1
#
_entry.id   AF-A0AA86MYS2-F1
#
_cell.length_a   1.000
_cell.length_b   1.000
_cell.length_c   1.000
_cell.angle_alpha   90.00
_cell.angle_beta   90.00
_cell.angle_gamma   90.00
#
_symmetry.space_group_name_H-M   'P 1'
#
loop_
_entity.id
_entity.type
_entity.pdbx_description
1 polymer ?
#
loop_
_entity_poly.entity_id
_entity_poly.type
_entity_poly.pdbx_seq_one_letter_code
_entity_poly.pdbx_strand_id
1 'polypeptide(L)'
;MRAKESMKVRSRRLIMVLGLLALLAGTPDLVAAQTGPQLACQNPSAPRIDIFYVNGVTTTLDEARVNAGKLEQEFLGRLASLPANLQGFCYLFHLNYNPTHGEVRDFLEAGEQRFGFSPTTFWQGLESVAVFSPLLTQLQGPMTDVNQIDQATIQRHAARYRQEILAPSCRRVLVVPHSQGNLYTNAAYDLAFAGPPPSPPAGALKIAGVATPDSLVKGNGRYRSSSTDSLINVIRLTLSNTLPANTNWGGNLLTLIAPAYSGGHSFIGYLSFDPSRTDILNDIQANLNELAAVNPCP
;
A
#
# COMPACT_ATOMS: atom_id res chain seq x y z
N MET A 1 77.66 -31.28 39.06
CA MET A 1 77.22 -31.85 37.78
C MET A 1 76.70 -30.73 36.88
N ARG A 2 77.30 -30.63 35.68
CA ARG A 2 76.83 -30.02 34.40
C ARG A 2 75.62 -29.07 34.42
N ALA A 3 75.70 -27.80 34.02
CA ALA A 3 76.12 -27.18 32.73
C ALA A 3 75.08 -27.26 31.59
N LYS A 4 74.70 -26.06 31.08
CA LYS A 4 74.40 -25.63 29.68
C LYS A 4 73.26 -26.37 28.94
N GLU A 5 72.38 -25.78 28.12
CA GLU A 5 72.49 -24.87 26.96
C GLU A 5 71.08 -24.25 26.72
N SER A 6 70.88 -22.95 26.43
CA SER A 6 71.21 -22.14 25.25
C SER A 6 70.35 -22.36 23.98
N MET A 7 69.52 -21.34 23.69
CA MET A 7 69.22 -20.68 22.40
C MET A 7 68.64 -21.43 21.18
N LYS A 8 67.50 -20.90 20.67
CA LYS A 8 67.35 -20.22 19.34
C LYS A 8 65.88 -19.75 19.20
N VAL A 9 65.54 -18.46 19.33
CA VAL A 9 65.62 -17.36 18.33
C VAL A 9 65.08 -17.72 16.93
N ARG A 10 63.92 -17.12 16.57
CA ARG A 10 63.64 -16.37 15.33
C ARG A 10 62.16 -15.92 15.35
N SER A 11 61.83 -14.68 15.70
CA SER A 11 61.93 -13.42 14.94
C SER A 11 60.82 -13.19 13.90
N ARG A 12 60.22 -11.99 13.99
CA ARG A 12 59.50 -11.20 12.96
C ARG A 12 58.01 -11.59 12.82
N ARG A 13 57.04 -10.69 12.99
CA ARG A 13 57.00 -9.28 12.55
C ARG A 13 56.31 -8.36 13.56
N LEU A 14 56.97 -7.21 13.73
CA LEU A 14 56.58 -6.02 14.45
C LEU A 14 55.44 -5.30 13.71
N ILE A 15 54.42 -4.92 14.47
CA ILE A 15 53.35 -4.02 14.05
C ILE A 15 53.94 -2.61 13.98
N MET A 16 53.92 -2.00 12.79
CA MET A 16 54.08 -0.56 12.61
C MET A 16 53.35 -0.14 11.33
N VAL A 17 52.17 0.44 11.49
CA VAL A 17 51.76 1.61 10.71
C VAL A 17 51.00 2.52 11.68
N LEU A 18 51.74 3.47 12.25
CA LEU A 18 51.21 4.67 12.88
C LEU A 18 51.15 5.72 11.77
N GLY A 19 49.95 6.21 11.45
CA GLY A 19 49.77 7.21 10.40
C GLY A 19 48.39 7.84 10.45
N LEU A 20 48.37 9.09 10.92
CA LEU A 20 47.29 10.10 10.84
C LEU A 20 46.05 9.91 11.73
N LEU A 21 46.19 10.37 12.97
CA LEU A 21 45.14 11.09 13.68
C LEU A 21 45.23 12.57 13.28
N ALA A 22 44.34 13.01 12.39
CA ALA A 22 44.08 14.44 12.17
C ALA A 22 42.62 14.65 11.78
N LEU A 23 41.92 15.37 12.66
CA LEU A 23 40.73 16.19 12.43
C LEU A 23 39.59 15.62 11.57
N LEU A 24 38.53 15.16 12.23
CA LEU A 24 37.17 15.41 11.77
C LEU A 24 36.42 16.20 12.85
N ALA A 25 36.49 17.52 12.71
CA ALA A 25 35.55 18.43 13.31
C ALA A 25 34.19 18.30 12.60
N GLY A 26 33.12 18.25 13.38
CA GLY A 26 31.78 18.70 12.99
C GLY A 26 31.04 17.86 11.96
N THR A 27 29.98 17.18 12.39
CA THR A 27 28.62 17.73 12.22
C THR A 27 27.74 17.17 13.34
N PRO A 28 26.86 18.00 13.94
CA PRO A 28 25.90 17.53 14.92
C PRO A 28 24.88 16.62 14.25
N ASP A 29 24.32 15.72 15.05
CA ASP A 29 23.23 14.82 14.75
C ASP A 29 22.32 15.29 13.61
N LEU A 30 22.35 14.56 12.50
CA LEU A 30 21.25 14.55 11.55
C LEU A 30 20.05 13.93 12.27
N VAL A 31 19.35 14.76 13.03
CA VAL A 31 17.95 14.57 13.35
C VAL A 31 17.29 14.26 12.00
N ALA A 32 16.73 13.05 11.89
CA ALA A 32 15.85 12.70 10.79
C ALA A 32 14.71 13.73 10.79
N ALA A 33 14.89 14.80 10.02
CA ALA A 33 13.82 15.70 9.69
C ALA A 33 12.73 14.81 9.10
N GLN A 34 11.57 14.76 9.75
CA GLN A 34 10.37 14.21 9.16
C GLN A 34 10.10 15.05 7.92
N THR A 35 10.66 14.62 6.78
CA THR A 35 10.44 15.25 5.50
C THR A 35 8.94 15.15 5.24
N GLY A 36 8.28 16.30 5.18
CA GLY A 36 6.92 16.38 4.66
C GLY A 36 6.83 15.71 3.28
N PRO A 37 5.60 15.46 2.77
CA PRO A 37 5.41 14.75 1.51
C PRO A 37 6.29 15.36 0.41
N GLN A 38 7.13 14.53 -0.20
CA GLN A 38 8.09 14.97 -1.19
C GLN A 38 7.33 15.38 -2.45
N LEU A 39 7.52 16.62 -2.89
CA LEU A 39 6.87 17.14 -4.08
C LEU A 39 7.50 16.49 -5.32
N ALA A 40 6.71 15.73 -6.08
CA ALA A 40 7.16 15.08 -7.30
C ALA A 40 6.71 15.86 -8.54
N CYS A 41 7.54 16.78 -9.01
CA CYS A 41 7.32 17.50 -10.29
C CYS A 41 8.57 18.14 -10.87
N GLN A 42 8.43 18.55 -12.14
CA GLN A 42 9.39 19.39 -12.85
C GLN A 42 9.19 20.89 -12.55
N ASN A 43 7.97 21.33 -12.20
CA ASN A 43 7.64 22.73 -11.90
C ASN A 43 6.84 22.85 -10.59
N PRO A 44 7.39 23.44 -9.51
CA PRO A 44 6.70 23.55 -8.21
C PRO A 44 5.40 24.38 -8.22
N SER A 45 5.20 25.22 -9.24
CA SER A 45 3.98 26.02 -9.43
C SER A 45 2.91 25.29 -10.24
N ALA A 46 3.17 24.05 -10.68
CA ALA A 46 2.20 23.25 -11.41
C ALA A 46 0.96 22.91 -10.56
N PRO A 47 -0.21 22.69 -11.19
CA PRO A 47 -1.37 22.13 -10.51
C PRO A 47 -1.04 20.81 -9.81
N ARG A 48 -1.68 20.55 -8.67
CA ARG A 48 -1.36 19.41 -7.82
C ARG A 48 -2.38 18.29 -7.94
N ILE A 49 -1.90 17.05 -7.85
CA ILE A 49 -2.69 15.85 -7.66
C ILE A 49 -2.22 15.15 -6.39
N ASP A 50 -3.11 14.99 -5.42
CA ASP A 50 -2.84 14.26 -4.19
C ASP A 50 -3.15 12.77 -4.42
N ILE A 51 -2.18 11.91 -4.12
CA ILE A 51 -2.25 10.46 -4.21
C ILE A 51 -2.28 9.90 -2.79
N PHE A 52 -3.44 9.37 -2.38
CA PHE A 52 -3.64 8.77 -1.07
C PHE A 52 -3.50 7.25 -1.13
N TYR A 53 -2.61 6.67 -0.33
CA TYR A 53 -2.63 5.24 -0.03
C TYR A 53 -3.53 4.98 1.19
N VAL A 54 -4.33 3.91 1.13
CA VAL A 54 -5.22 3.44 2.22
C VAL A 54 -4.93 1.97 2.49
N ASN A 55 -4.60 1.63 3.74
CA ASN A 55 -4.06 0.31 4.09
C ASN A 55 -5.11 -0.81 4.16
N GLY A 56 -4.62 -2.05 4.13
CA GLY A 56 -5.42 -3.24 4.40
C GLY A 56 -5.53 -3.55 5.89
N VAL A 57 -6.09 -4.71 6.18
CA VAL A 57 -6.15 -5.27 7.54
C VAL A 57 -4.77 -5.61 8.09
N THR A 58 -4.70 -5.71 9.42
CA THR A 58 -3.54 -6.12 10.22
C THR A 58 -2.25 -5.41 9.82
N THR A 59 -2.38 -4.18 9.32
CA THR A 59 -1.27 -3.32 8.91
C THR A 59 -1.08 -2.28 10.00
N THR A 60 0.08 -2.29 10.67
CA THR A 60 0.45 -1.24 11.61
C THR A 60 0.64 0.10 10.90
N LEU A 61 0.67 1.21 11.64
CA LEU A 61 0.92 2.52 11.04
C LEU A 61 2.28 2.59 10.33
N ASP A 62 3.32 1.94 10.88
CA ASP A 62 4.65 1.95 10.27
C ASP A 62 4.70 1.08 9.00
N GLU A 63 4.06 -0.08 8.99
CA GLU A 63 3.90 -0.88 7.76
C GLU A 63 3.08 -0.14 6.70
N ALA A 64 2.02 0.59 7.11
CA ALA A 64 1.23 1.39 6.19
C ALA A 64 2.07 2.52 5.57
N ARG A 65 2.99 3.13 6.32
CA ARG A 65 3.97 4.10 5.79
C ARG A 65 4.94 3.46 4.81
N VAL A 66 5.45 2.26 5.10
CA VAL A 66 6.32 1.52 4.17
C VAL A 66 5.57 1.19 2.88
N ASN A 67 4.32 0.74 2.96
CA ASN A 67 3.48 0.46 1.79
C ASN A 67 3.22 1.73 0.95
N ALA A 68 2.90 2.85 1.59
CA ALA A 68 2.75 4.15 0.92
C ALA A 68 4.06 4.60 0.24
N GLY A 69 5.19 4.45 0.93
CA GLY A 69 6.51 4.76 0.38
C GLY A 69 6.90 3.87 -0.80
N LYS A 70 6.49 2.60 -0.79
CA LYS A 70 6.67 1.69 -1.93
C LYS A 70 5.87 2.15 -3.14
N LEU A 71 4.61 2.57 -2.95
CA LEU A 71 3.79 3.14 -4.01
C LEU A 71 4.44 4.40 -4.60
N GLU A 72 4.88 5.32 -3.73
CA GLU A 72 5.59 6.53 -4.14
C GLU A 72 6.85 6.19 -4.94
N GLN A 73 7.69 5.28 -4.46
CA GLN A 73 8.92 4.85 -5.14
C GLN A 73 8.64 4.29 -6.53
N GLU A 74 7.67 3.38 -6.68
CA GLU A 74 7.32 2.78 -7.96
C GLU A 74 6.75 3.83 -8.94
N PHE A 75 5.97 4.79 -8.44
CA PHE A 75 5.48 5.90 -9.25
C PHE A 75 6.61 6.82 -9.70
N LEU A 76 7.49 7.23 -8.79
CA LEU A 76 8.63 8.09 -9.09
C LEU A 76 9.56 7.47 -10.14
N GLY A 77 9.73 6.14 -10.10
CA GLY A 77 10.46 5.40 -11.12
C GLY A 77 9.89 5.52 -12.54
N ARG A 78 8.59 5.87 -12.67
CA ARG A 78 7.91 6.09 -13.95
C ARG A 78 7.68 7.57 -14.28
N LEU A 79 8.00 8.50 -13.38
CA LEU A 79 7.67 9.92 -13.54
C LEU A 79 8.20 10.51 -14.87
N ALA A 80 9.44 10.15 -15.24
CA ALA A 80 10.07 10.63 -16.47
C ALA A 80 9.47 10.04 -17.76
N SER A 81 8.79 8.88 -17.67
CA SER A 81 8.15 8.22 -18.81
C SER A 81 6.65 8.49 -18.89
N LEU A 82 6.09 9.28 -17.96
CA LEU A 82 4.69 9.68 -18.04
C LEU A 82 4.42 10.51 -19.31
N PRO A 83 3.21 10.40 -19.90
CA PRO A 83 2.76 11.27 -20.98
C PRO A 83 2.92 12.77 -20.66
N ALA A 84 3.16 13.59 -21.69
CA ALA A 84 3.45 15.02 -21.53
C ALA A 84 2.35 15.80 -20.77
N ASN A 85 1.08 15.43 -20.93
CA ASN A 85 -0.04 16.05 -20.19
C ASN A 85 0.02 15.77 -18.68
N LEU A 86 0.69 14.70 -18.25
CA LEU A 86 0.89 14.35 -16.85
C LEU A 86 2.17 14.97 -16.26
N GLN A 87 3.19 15.19 -17.08
CA GLN A 87 4.42 15.87 -16.63
C GLN A 87 4.17 17.33 -16.17
N GLY A 88 3.06 17.94 -16.60
CA GLY A 88 2.62 19.27 -16.20
C GLY A 88 2.01 19.38 -14.81
N PHE A 89 2.00 18.32 -14.00
CA PHE A 89 1.44 18.28 -12.64
C PHE A 89 2.52 18.04 -11.58
N CYS A 90 2.21 18.45 -10.34
CA CYS A 90 2.90 17.98 -9.14
C CYS A 90 2.11 16.91 -8.42
N TYR A 91 2.78 15.83 -8.05
CA TYR A 91 2.20 14.74 -7.30
C TYR A 91 2.62 14.83 -5.83
N LEU A 92 1.64 14.66 -4.94
CA LEU A 92 1.82 14.65 -3.48
C LEU A 92 1.34 13.31 -2.94
N PHE A 93 2.20 12.59 -2.23
CA PHE A 93 1.85 11.30 -1.64
C PHE A 93 1.40 11.44 -0.20
N HIS A 94 0.31 10.77 0.15
CA HIS A 94 -0.28 10.81 1.47
C HIS A 94 -0.66 9.42 1.95
N LEU A 95 -0.58 9.21 3.26
CA LEU A 95 -1.16 8.04 3.91
C LEU A 95 -2.51 8.45 4.54
N ASN A 96 -3.58 7.79 4.12
CA ASN A 96 -4.87 7.79 4.79
C ASN A 96 -5.01 6.47 5.55
N TYR A 97 -4.45 6.42 6.76
CA TYR A 97 -4.49 5.22 7.59
C TYR A 97 -5.91 4.94 8.09
N ASN A 98 -6.34 3.69 7.97
CA ASN A 98 -7.51 3.14 8.65
C ASN A 98 -7.07 2.08 9.66
N PRO A 99 -7.61 2.11 10.89
CA PRO A 99 -7.37 1.04 11.84
C PRO A 99 -7.96 -0.28 11.33
N THR A 100 -7.37 -1.38 11.77
CA THR A 100 -7.91 -2.71 11.50
C THR A 100 -9.07 -2.96 12.44
N HIS A 101 -10.29 -2.82 11.94
CA HIS A 101 -11.54 -3.09 12.65
C HIS A 101 -12.57 -3.72 11.71
N GLY A 102 -13.62 -4.30 12.28
CA GLY A 102 -14.73 -4.90 11.54
C GLY A 102 -14.39 -6.27 10.96
N GLU A 103 -15.03 -6.63 9.87
CA GLU A 103 -15.30 -8.03 9.58
C GLU A 103 -14.18 -8.80 8.89
N VAL A 104 -13.29 -8.12 8.16
CA VAL A 104 -12.07 -8.77 7.65
C VAL A 104 -11.14 -9.09 8.83
N ARG A 105 -11.16 -8.27 9.90
CA ARG A 105 -10.50 -8.61 11.17
C ARG A 105 -11.25 -9.75 11.86
N ASP A 106 -12.57 -9.70 11.94
CA ASP A 106 -13.35 -10.77 12.58
C ASP A 106 -13.21 -12.11 11.82
N PHE A 107 -13.00 -12.09 10.50
CA PHE A 107 -12.63 -13.24 9.68
C PHE A 107 -11.24 -13.79 10.02
N LEU A 108 -10.25 -12.90 10.15
CA LEU A 108 -8.90 -13.29 10.59
C LEU A 108 -8.92 -13.83 12.02
N GLU A 109 -9.62 -13.16 12.94
CA GLU A 109 -9.80 -13.56 14.33
C GLU A 109 -10.57 -14.88 14.46
N ALA A 110 -11.64 -15.10 13.68
CA ALA A 110 -12.38 -16.36 13.66
C ALA A 110 -11.51 -17.52 13.13
N GLY A 111 -10.67 -17.25 12.13
CA GLY A 111 -9.66 -18.20 11.65
C GLY A 111 -8.62 -18.57 12.71
N GLU A 112 -8.09 -17.58 13.43
CA GLU A 112 -7.11 -17.79 14.51
C GLU A 112 -7.73 -18.54 15.70
N GLN A 113 -8.92 -18.13 16.16
CA GLN A 113 -9.58 -18.70 17.34
C GLN A 113 -10.07 -20.13 17.12
N ARG A 114 -10.59 -20.47 15.94
CA ARG A 114 -11.19 -21.78 15.68
C ARG A 114 -10.16 -22.88 15.40
N PHE A 115 -8.99 -22.49 14.89
CA PHE A 115 -7.98 -23.45 14.45
C PHE A 115 -6.64 -23.33 15.17
N GLY A 116 -6.48 -22.34 16.07
CA GLY A 116 -5.23 -22.14 16.82
C GLY A 116 -4.05 -21.78 15.92
N PHE A 117 -4.32 -21.24 14.73
CA PHE A 117 -3.30 -20.92 13.75
C PHE A 117 -2.60 -19.59 14.10
N SER A 118 -1.27 -19.57 13.94
CA SER A 118 -0.54 -18.31 13.72
C SER A 118 -0.97 -17.66 12.40
N PRO A 119 -0.79 -16.35 12.19
CA PRO A 119 -1.06 -15.68 10.92
C PRO A 119 -0.43 -16.39 9.71
N THR A 120 0.80 -16.88 9.85
CA THR A 120 1.50 -17.62 8.79
C THR A 120 0.79 -18.94 8.42
N THR A 121 0.35 -19.70 9.42
CA THR A 121 -0.42 -20.94 9.20
C THR A 121 -1.84 -20.67 8.71
N PHE A 122 -2.42 -19.51 9.03
CA PHE A 122 -3.68 -19.07 8.45
C PHE A 122 -3.55 -18.84 6.93
N TRP A 123 -2.51 -18.12 6.50
CA TRP A 123 -2.22 -17.88 5.08
C TRP A 123 -1.92 -19.16 4.31
N GLN A 124 -1.12 -20.07 4.89
CA GLN A 124 -0.87 -21.41 4.32
C GLN A 124 -2.15 -22.25 4.27
N GLY A 125 -3.03 -22.12 5.26
CA GLY A 125 -4.31 -22.81 5.32
C GLY A 125 -5.23 -22.45 4.16
N LEU A 126 -5.29 -21.17 3.77
CA LEU A 126 -6.14 -20.69 2.66
C LEU A 126 -5.82 -21.37 1.32
N GLU A 127 -4.61 -21.91 1.15
CA GLU A 127 -4.23 -22.67 -0.04
C GLU A 127 -4.84 -24.09 -0.05
N SER A 128 -5.37 -24.56 1.09
CA SER A 128 -5.98 -25.89 1.27
C SER A 128 -7.51 -25.80 1.50
N VAL A 129 -8.27 -25.86 0.41
CA VAL A 129 -9.75 -25.68 0.36
C VAL A 129 -10.53 -26.56 1.36
N ALA A 130 -9.99 -27.72 1.75
CA ALA A 130 -10.66 -28.67 2.66
C ALA A 130 -10.80 -28.17 4.11
N VAL A 131 -9.93 -27.26 4.58
CA VAL A 131 -9.95 -26.75 5.97
C VAL A 131 -11.03 -25.66 6.16
N PHE A 132 -11.56 -25.10 5.08
CA PHE A 132 -12.25 -23.81 5.10
C PHE A 132 -13.78 -23.85 5.05
N SER A 133 -14.42 -25.02 4.92
CA SER A 133 -15.89 -25.12 4.83
C SER A 133 -16.66 -24.41 5.97
N PRO A 134 -16.22 -24.42 7.24
CA PRO A 134 -16.90 -23.70 8.32
C PRO A 134 -16.66 -22.17 8.31
N LEU A 135 -15.50 -21.71 7.82
CA LEU A 135 -15.20 -20.29 7.68
C LEU A 135 -16.03 -19.66 6.55
N LEU A 136 -16.22 -20.41 5.46
CA LEU A 136 -17.07 -20.01 4.32
C LEU A 136 -18.53 -19.77 4.73
N THR A 137 -19.05 -20.45 5.75
CA THR A 137 -20.40 -20.19 6.27
C THR A 137 -20.52 -18.93 7.14
N GLN A 138 -19.45 -18.51 7.80
CA GLN A 138 -19.41 -17.25 8.56
C GLN A 138 -19.20 -16.03 7.64
N LEU A 139 -18.68 -16.27 6.44
CA LEU A 139 -18.51 -15.27 5.40
C LEU A 139 -19.82 -14.90 4.67
N GLN A 140 -20.96 -15.60 4.90
CA GLN A 140 -22.26 -15.36 4.22
C GLN A 140 -23.02 -14.11 4.73
N GLY A 141 -22.30 -13.21 5.40
CA GLY A 141 -22.69 -11.85 5.77
C GLY A 141 -21.41 -11.10 6.16
N PRO A 142 -21.51 -10.03 6.93
CA PRO A 142 -21.69 -8.62 6.57
C PRO A 142 -20.48 -7.86 5.93
N MET A 143 -19.47 -8.50 5.31
CA MET A 143 -18.18 -7.82 4.95
C MET A 143 -18.26 -6.64 3.97
N THR A 144 -19.43 -6.43 3.36
CA THR A 144 -19.77 -5.30 2.49
C THR A 144 -20.64 -4.24 3.18
N ASP A 145 -20.98 -4.44 4.45
CA ASP A 145 -21.81 -3.55 5.25
C ASP A 145 -20.95 -2.40 5.78
N VAL A 146 -21.08 -1.26 5.11
CA VAL A 146 -20.44 0.00 5.50
C VAL A 146 -20.75 0.40 6.93
N ASN A 147 -21.81 -0.12 7.57
CA ASN A 147 -22.14 0.19 8.96
C ASN A 147 -21.25 -0.54 9.99
N GLN A 148 -20.47 -1.53 9.56
CA GLN A 148 -19.59 -2.33 10.43
C GLN A 148 -18.10 -1.95 10.31
N ILE A 149 -17.79 -0.94 9.51
CA ILE A 149 -16.46 -0.29 9.44
C ILE A 149 -16.48 1.05 10.19
N ASP A 150 -15.31 1.49 10.68
CA ASP A 150 -15.19 2.65 11.57
C ASP A 150 -15.68 3.95 10.88
N GLN A 151 -16.87 4.41 11.26
CA GLN A 151 -17.52 5.59 10.68
C GLN A 151 -16.68 6.85 10.85
N ALA A 152 -15.97 6.99 11.97
CA ALA A 152 -15.13 8.16 12.22
C ALA A 152 -13.96 8.21 11.20
N THR A 153 -13.41 7.04 10.84
CA THR A 153 -12.40 6.94 9.79
C THR A 153 -12.95 7.24 8.41
N ILE A 154 -14.14 6.74 8.06
CA ILE A 154 -14.78 7.05 6.76
C ILE A 154 -15.02 8.56 6.64
N GLN A 155 -15.57 9.20 7.68
CA GLN A 155 -15.79 10.64 7.72
C GLN A 155 -14.48 11.42 7.61
N ARG A 156 -13.42 10.98 8.30
CA ARG A 156 -12.08 11.59 8.20
C ARG A 156 -11.53 11.51 6.78
N HIS A 157 -11.62 10.36 6.11
CA HIS A 157 -11.17 10.21 4.72
C HIS A 157 -11.99 11.09 3.77
N ALA A 158 -13.32 11.07 3.89
CA ALA A 158 -14.21 11.89 3.07
C ALA A 158 -13.92 13.40 3.24
N ALA A 159 -13.77 13.86 4.48
CA ALA A 159 -13.42 15.25 4.77
C ALA A 159 -12.05 15.63 4.19
N ARG A 160 -11.05 14.74 4.29
CA ARG A 160 -9.72 14.95 3.72
C ARG A 160 -9.79 15.09 2.20
N TYR A 161 -10.50 14.21 1.50
CA TYR A 161 -10.68 14.28 0.05
C TYR A 161 -11.35 15.59 -0.36
N ARG A 162 -12.43 15.97 0.33
CA ARG A 162 -13.13 17.23 0.07
C ARG A 162 -12.24 18.45 0.29
N GLN A 163 -11.43 18.46 1.35
CA GLN A 163 -10.52 19.56 1.66
C GLN A 163 -9.47 19.78 0.56
N GLU A 164 -8.97 18.71 -0.06
CA GLU A 164 -8.01 18.84 -1.16
C GLU A 164 -8.69 19.25 -2.47
N ILE A 165 -9.90 18.77 -2.75
CA ILE A 165 -10.60 19.09 -4.01
C ILE A 165 -11.14 20.52 -4.02
N LEU A 166 -11.80 20.94 -2.94
CA LEU A 166 -12.51 22.21 -2.89
C LEU A 166 -11.55 23.39 -2.66
N ALA A 167 -12.04 24.60 -2.91
CA ALA A 167 -11.32 25.82 -2.58
C ALA A 167 -10.97 25.86 -1.07
N PRO A 168 -9.77 26.34 -0.70
CA PRO A 168 -8.76 27.00 -1.55
C PRO A 168 -7.73 26.04 -2.18
N SER A 169 -7.79 24.74 -1.90
CA SER A 169 -6.76 23.78 -2.34
C SER A 169 -6.84 23.50 -3.84
N CYS A 170 -8.06 23.33 -4.38
CA CYS A 170 -8.32 23.17 -5.81
C CYS A 170 -7.46 22.08 -6.46
N ARG A 171 -7.34 20.92 -5.80
CA ARG A 171 -6.53 19.79 -6.25
C ARG A 171 -7.38 18.66 -6.79
N ARG A 172 -6.72 17.71 -7.44
CA ARG A 172 -7.33 16.45 -7.89
C ARG A 172 -6.89 15.36 -6.94
N VAL A 173 -7.75 14.38 -6.71
CA VAL A 173 -7.47 13.30 -5.75
C VAL A 173 -7.49 11.95 -6.45
N LEU A 174 -6.41 11.20 -6.29
CA LEU A 174 -6.35 9.78 -6.59
C LEU A 174 -6.22 9.01 -5.27
N VAL A 175 -7.02 7.97 -5.08
CA VAL A 175 -6.90 7.05 -3.95
C VAL A 175 -6.46 5.67 -4.45
N VAL A 176 -5.45 5.09 -3.81
CA VAL A 176 -4.93 3.75 -4.08
C VAL A 176 -5.13 2.88 -2.82
N PRO A 177 -6.34 2.36 -2.61
CA PRO A 177 -6.62 1.50 -1.47
C PRO A 177 -6.17 0.06 -1.69
N HIS A 178 -5.85 -0.63 -0.60
CA HIS A 178 -5.53 -2.05 -0.58
C HIS A 178 -6.48 -2.86 0.31
N SER A 179 -6.97 -4.01 -0.16
CA SER A 179 -7.78 -4.94 0.64
C SER A 179 -8.98 -4.24 1.28
N GLN A 180 -9.15 -4.33 2.60
CA GLN A 180 -10.17 -3.59 3.38
C GLN A 180 -10.19 -2.08 3.11
N GLY A 181 -9.05 -1.46 2.78
CA GLY A 181 -9.00 -0.05 2.41
C GLY A 181 -9.94 0.31 1.25
N ASN A 182 -10.31 -0.65 0.39
CA ASN A 182 -11.28 -0.43 -0.69
C ASN A 182 -12.67 -0.14 -0.13
N LEU A 183 -13.09 -0.83 0.94
CA LEU A 183 -14.39 -0.62 1.59
C LEU A 183 -14.46 0.77 2.23
N TYR A 184 -13.42 1.15 2.98
CA TYR A 184 -13.28 2.51 3.54
C TYR A 184 -13.30 3.57 2.46
N THR A 185 -12.62 3.33 1.34
CA THR A 185 -12.52 4.30 0.24
C THR A 185 -13.83 4.41 -0.53
N ASN A 186 -14.53 3.30 -0.79
CA ASN A 186 -15.84 3.31 -1.43
C ASN A 186 -16.88 4.06 -0.57
N ALA A 187 -16.91 3.80 0.73
CA ALA A 187 -17.79 4.53 1.66
C ALA A 187 -17.42 6.02 1.76
N ALA A 188 -16.12 6.34 1.84
CA ALA A 188 -15.64 7.71 1.92
C ALA A 188 -15.88 8.48 0.61
N TYR A 189 -15.88 7.80 -0.54
CA TYR A 189 -16.26 8.40 -1.82
C TYR A 189 -17.69 8.93 -1.75
N ASP A 190 -18.65 8.10 -1.35
CA ASP A 190 -20.07 8.51 -1.29
C ASP A 190 -20.25 9.72 -0.35
N LEU A 191 -19.64 9.67 0.84
CA LEU A 191 -19.68 10.81 1.78
C LEU A 191 -18.97 12.07 1.25
N ALA A 192 -17.89 11.93 0.49
CA ALA A 192 -17.18 13.07 -0.07
C ALA A 192 -18.07 13.86 -1.05
N PHE A 193 -18.90 13.17 -1.83
CA PHE A 193 -19.82 13.82 -2.79
C PHE A 193 -21.18 14.19 -2.18
N ALA A 194 -21.64 13.49 -1.14
CA ALA A 194 -22.89 13.77 -0.42
C ALA A 194 -22.76 14.83 0.70
N GLY A 195 -21.54 15.29 1.01
CA GLY A 195 -21.29 16.30 2.03
C GLY A 195 -21.89 17.68 1.73
N PRO A 196 -21.74 18.66 2.65
CA PRO A 196 -22.33 19.99 2.50
C PRO A 196 -21.85 20.70 1.23
N PRO A 197 -22.65 21.59 0.60
CA PRO A 197 -22.18 22.37 -0.54
C PRO A 197 -20.94 23.22 -0.20
N PRO A 198 -20.05 23.50 -1.19
CA PRO A 198 -20.10 22.99 -2.56
C PRO A 198 -19.73 21.50 -2.65
N SER A 199 -20.32 20.79 -3.60
CA SER A 199 -19.94 19.41 -3.91
C SER A 199 -18.69 19.40 -4.81
N PRO A 200 -17.77 18.44 -4.61
CA PRO A 200 -16.65 18.23 -5.53
C PRO A 200 -17.13 18.07 -6.99
N PRO A 201 -16.42 18.63 -7.99
CA PRO A 201 -16.74 18.40 -9.39
C PRO A 201 -16.67 16.91 -9.75
N ALA A 202 -17.53 16.49 -10.67
CA ALA A 202 -17.51 15.11 -11.16
C ALA A 202 -16.13 14.76 -11.73
N GLY A 203 -15.60 13.59 -11.34
CA GLY A 203 -14.29 13.12 -11.78
C GLY A 203 -13.09 13.72 -11.05
N ALA A 204 -13.26 14.69 -10.13
CA ALA A 204 -12.16 15.26 -9.34
C ALA A 204 -11.54 14.27 -8.33
N LEU A 205 -12.20 13.13 -8.11
CA LEU A 205 -11.71 12.02 -7.30
C LEU A 205 -11.77 10.72 -8.10
N LYS A 206 -10.66 9.97 -8.13
CA LYS A 206 -10.55 8.65 -8.75
C LYS A 206 -9.98 7.62 -7.79
N ILE A 207 -10.28 6.35 -8.04
CA ILE A 207 -9.79 5.22 -7.24
C ILE A 207 -9.08 4.21 -8.16
N ALA A 208 -7.91 3.73 -7.73
CA ALA A 208 -7.22 2.57 -8.27
C ALA A 208 -7.14 1.50 -7.17
N GLY A 209 -8.14 0.62 -7.11
CA GLY A 209 -8.25 -0.40 -6.07
C GLY A 209 -7.25 -1.54 -6.24
N VAL A 210 -6.66 -2.01 -5.16
CA VAL A 210 -5.77 -3.17 -5.16
C VAL A 210 -6.32 -4.22 -4.20
N ALA A 211 -6.41 -5.47 -4.66
CA ALA A 211 -6.97 -6.60 -3.91
C ALA A 211 -8.36 -6.29 -3.33
N THR A 212 -9.29 -5.78 -4.15
CA THR A 212 -10.60 -5.36 -3.64
C THR A 212 -11.48 -6.57 -3.27
N PRO A 213 -12.04 -6.63 -2.04
CA PRO A 213 -13.03 -7.63 -1.65
C PRO A 213 -14.47 -7.24 -2.07
N ASP A 214 -14.66 -6.02 -2.56
CA ASP A 214 -15.96 -5.48 -2.92
C ASP A 214 -16.40 -5.91 -4.33
N SER A 215 -17.69 -5.71 -4.61
CA SER A 215 -18.33 -5.92 -5.90
C SER A 215 -18.10 -4.78 -6.91
N LEU A 216 -17.54 -3.65 -6.45
CA LEU A 216 -17.27 -2.49 -7.28
C LEU A 216 -16.12 -1.64 -6.74
N VAL A 217 -15.66 -0.68 -7.55
CA VAL A 217 -14.84 0.44 -7.12
C VAL A 217 -15.54 1.74 -7.51
N LYS A 218 -15.79 2.62 -6.53
CA LYS A 218 -16.58 3.86 -6.73
C LYS A 218 -15.91 4.82 -7.73
N GLY A 219 -16.72 5.71 -8.30
CA GLY A 219 -16.26 6.71 -9.28
C GLY A 219 -15.81 6.14 -10.63
N ASN A 220 -16.34 4.96 -11.00
CA ASN A 220 -15.84 4.13 -12.11
C ASN A 220 -14.34 3.85 -11.96
N GLY A 221 -13.93 3.51 -10.74
CA GLY A 221 -12.53 3.25 -10.42
C GLY A 221 -12.02 1.96 -11.07
N ARG A 222 -10.72 1.96 -11.36
CA ARG A 222 -10.01 0.78 -11.85
C ARG A 222 -9.62 -0.10 -10.67
N TYR A 223 -9.36 -1.38 -10.91
CA TYR A 223 -8.94 -2.27 -9.86
C TYR A 223 -8.00 -3.37 -10.36
N ARG A 224 -7.15 -3.90 -9.45
CA ARG A 224 -6.35 -5.09 -9.67
C ARG A 224 -6.45 -6.07 -8.51
N SER A 225 -6.95 -7.26 -8.80
CA SER A 225 -6.96 -8.39 -7.88
C SER A 225 -6.27 -9.58 -8.54
N SER A 226 -5.27 -10.14 -7.85
CA SER A 226 -4.46 -11.24 -8.37
C SER A 226 -5.23 -12.56 -8.35
N SER A 227 -5.08 -13.38 -9.39
CA SER A 227 -5.62 -14.74 -9.40
C SER A 227 -4.93 -15.66 -8.39
N THR A 228 -3.76 -15.28 -7.89
CA THR A 228 -2.98 -16.02 -6.87
C THR A 228 -3.14 -15.42 -5.47
N ASP A 229 -4.09 -14.50 -5.28
CA ASP A 229 -4.42 -13.94 -3.97
C ASP A 229 -5.42 -14.86 -3.27
N SER A 230 -4.91 -15.69 -2.36
CA SER A 230 -5.69 -16.70 -1.64
C SER A 230 -6.79 -16.06 -0.78
N LEU A 231 -6.57 -14.86 -0.22
CA LEU A 231 -7.61 -14.20 0.56
C LEU A 231 -8.80 -13.81 -0.31
N ILE A 232 -8.51 -13.07 -1.38
CA ILE A 232 -9.57 -12.56 -2.26
C ILE A 232 -10.26 -13.71 -2.98
N ASN A 233 -9.54 -14.79 -3.30
CA ASN A 233 -10.15 -16.00 -3.85
C ASN A 233 -11.12 -16.66 -2.86
N VAL A 234 -10.77 -16.76 -1.59
CA VAL A 234 -11.69 -17.31 -0.56
C VAL A 234 -12.89 -16.40 -0.34
N ILE A 235 -12.68 -15.08 -0.26
CA ILE A 235 -13.79 -14.12 -0.18
C ILE A 235 -14.72 -14.28 -1.39
N ARG A 236 -14.19 -14.43 -2.60
CA ARG A 236 -15.00 -14.62 -3.82
C ARG A 236 -15.80 -15.92 -3.83
N LEU A 237 -15.31 -16.98 -3.18
CA LEU A 237 -16.07 -18.24 -3.05
C LEU A 237 -17.31 -18.08 -2.17
N THR A 238 -17.28 -17.19 -1.18
CA THR A 238 -18.46 -16.93 -0.35
C THR A 238 -19.31 -15.77 -0.85
N LEU A 239 -18.66 -14.68 -1.26
CA LEU A 239 -19.29 -13.49 -1.81
C LEU A 239 -19.11 -13.53 -3.32
N SER A 240 -20.00 -14.23 -4.02
CA SER A 240 -19.93 -14.41 -5.48
C SER A 240 -19.96 -13.11 -6.28
N ASN A 241 -20.42 -12.02 -5.66
CA ASN A 241 -20.43 -10.68 -6.26
C ASN A 241 -19.08 -9.94 -6.15
N THR A 242 -18.10 -10.43 -5.39
CA THR A 242 -16.75 -9.85 -5.33
C THR A 242 -16.11 -9.83 -6.71
N LEU A 243 -15.47 -8.71 -7.05
CA LEU A 243 -14.88 -8.51 -8.37
C LEU A 243 -13.93 -9.65 -8.79
N PRO A 244 -13.97 -10.08 -10.06
CA PRO A 244 -13.14 -11.18 -10.54
C PRO A 244 -11.66 -10.77 -10.56
N ALA A 245 -10.78 -11.75 -10.41
CA ALA A 245 -9.35 -11.53 -10.60
C ALA A 245 -9.07 -11.06 -12.04
N ASN A 246 -8.17 -10.10 -12.18
CA ASN A 246 -7.87 -9.42 -13.45
C ASN A 246 -6.39 -9.02 -13.59
N THR A 247 -5.54 -9.64 -12.76
CA THR A 247 -4.07 -9.67 -12.90
C THR A 247 -3.52 -10.92 -12.21
N ASN A 248 -2.20 -11.08 -12.15
CA ASN A 248 -1.53 -12.09 -11.34
C ASN A 248 -0.18 -11.56 -10.82
N TRP A 249 0.35 -12.14 -9.75
CA TRP A 249 1.70 -11.85 -9.23
C TRP A 249 2.83 -12.43 -10.08
N GLY A 250 2.55 -12.99 -11.26
CA GLY A 250 3.53 -13.67 -12.09
C GLY A 250 3.94 -15.04 -11.54
N GLY A 251 4.30 -15.95 -12.46
CA GLY A 251 4.96 -17.20 -12.12
C GLY A 251 6.47 -17.01 -12.14
N ASN A 252 7.13 -16.90 -10.99
CA ASN A 252 8.57 -17.03 -10.91
C ASN A 252 8.94 -17.97 -9.76
N LEU A 253 10.17 -18.49 -9.76
CA LEU A 253 10.63 -19.46 -8.75
C LEU A 253 10.52 -18.88 -7.33
N LEU A 254 10.59 -17.56 -7.18
CA LEU A 254 10.39 -16.86 -5.91
C LEU A 254 8.91 -16.80 -5.52
N THR A 255 7.94 -16.69 -6.44
CA THR A 255 6.50 -16.76 -6.13
C THR A 255 6.02 -18.19 -5.84
N LEU A 256 6.87 -19.20 -6.02
CA LEU A 256 6.64 -20.57 -5.53
C LEU A 256 7.11 -20.78 -4.07
N ILE A 257 7.99 -19.92 -3.54
CA ILE A 257 8.52 -19.99 -2.15
C ILE A 257 8.16 -18.78 -1.28
N ALA A 258 7.79 -17.65 -1.89
CA ALA A 258 7.27 -16.44 -1.26
C ALA A 258 5.74 -16.38 -1.03
N PRO A 259 4.86 -17.27 -1.55
CA PRO A 259 3.44 -17.21 -1.20
C PRO A 259 3.23 -17.48 0.29
N ALA A 260 4.25 -18.05 0.96
CA ALA A 260 4.31 -18.24 2.39
C ALA A 260 4.19 -16.97 3.26
N TYR A 261 4.46 -15.75 2.74
CA TYR A 261 4.45 -14.56 3.59
C TYR A 261 3.05 -13.91 3.75
N SER A 262 2.13 -14.11 2.81
CA SER A 262 0.77 -13.54 2.91
C SER A 262 -0.28 -14.18 1.98
N GLY A 263 -0.03 -15.37 1.42
CA GLY A 263 -0.94 -16.02 0.47
C GLY A 263 -1.26 -15.17 -0.77
N GLY A 264 -0.32 -14.35 -1.25
CA GLY A 264 -0.57 -13.47 -2.40
C GLY A 264 -1.34 -12.17 -2.10
N HIS A 265 -1.50 -11.80 -0.83
CA HIS A 265 -2.36 -10.67 -0.41
C HIS A 265 -1.63 -9.41 0.08
N SER A 266 -0.30 -9.30 0.05
CA SER A 266 0.39 -8.10 0.54
C SER A 266 0.48 -7.00 -0.53
N PHE A 267 0.26 -5.74 -0.14
CA PHE A 267 0.34 -4.60 -1.08
C PHE A 267 1.74 -4.48 -1.72
N ILE A 268 2.80 -4.68 -0.93
CA ILE A 268 4.17 -4.70 -1.45
C ILE A 268 4.33 -5.84 -2.47
N GLY A 269 3.74 -7.01 -2.23
CA GLY A 269 3.76 -8.11 -3.20
C GLY A 269 3.10 -7.73 -4.52
N TYR A 270 1.91 -7.11 -4.47
CA TYR A 270 1.24 -6.56 -5.66
C TYR A 270 2.12 -5.57 -6.44
N LEU A 271 2.97 -4.79 -5.75
CA LEU A 271 3.92 -3.84 -6.35
C LEU A 271 5.31 -4.40 -6.60
N SER A 272 5.59 -5.66 -6.28
CA SER A 272 6.94 -6.26 -6.45
C SER A 272 7.02 -7.18 -7.65
N PHE A 273 5.89 -7.70 -8.13
CA PHE A 273 5.87 -8.67 -9.21
C PHE A 273 5.02 -8.24 -10.39
N ASP A 274 5.49 -8.54 -11.59
CA ASP A 274 4.75 -8.36 -12.85
C ASP A 274 3.97 -9.63 -13.19
N PRO A 275 2.78 -9.51 -13.84
CA PRO A 275 2.20 -8.29 -14.42
C PRO A 275 1.52 -7.35 -13.41
N SER A 276 1.17 -7.80 -12.20
CA SER A 276 0.44 -7.01 -11.18
C SER A 276 0.96 -5.58 -11.00
N ARG A 277 2.26 -5.42 -10.76
CA ARG A 277 2.87 -4.10 -10.57
C ARG A 277 2.64 -3.21 -11.78
N THR A 278 2.93 -3.72 -12.97
CA THR A 278 2.75 -2.95 -14.21
C THR A 278 1.30 -2.58 -14.45
N ASP A 279 0.36 -3.48 -14.19
CA ASP A 279 -1.06 -3.22 -14.35
C ASP A 279 -1.57 -2.14 -13.39
N ILE A 280 -1.16 -2.19 -12.11
CA ILE A 280 -1.52 -1.17 -11.11
C ILE A 280 -0.98 0.21 -11.52
N LEU A 281 0.27 0.29 -11.95
CA LEU A 281 0.88 1.55 -12.37
C LEU A 281 0.24 2.09 -13.67
N ASN A 282 -0.21 1.21 -14.57
CA ASN A 282 -0.98 1.59 -15.76
C ASN A 282 -2.37 2.14 -15.38
N ASP A 283 -3.04 1.53 -14.41
CA ASP A 283 -4.34 2.01 -13.92
C ASP A 283 -4.21 3.36 -13.22
N ILE A 284 -3.15 3.57 -12.44
CA ILE A 284 -2.79 4.86 -11.84
C ILE A 284 -2.61 5.90 -12.95
N GLN A 285 -1.77 5.64 -13.95
CA GLN A 285 -1.57 6.56 -15.07
C GLN A 285 -2.87 6.90 -15.81
N ALA A 286 -3.72 5.91 -16.05
CA ALA A 286 -5.01 6.12 -16.71
C ALA A 286 -5.96 6.98 -15.88
N ASN A 287 -6.03 6.76 -14.56
CA ASN A 287 -6.79 7.63 -13.65
C ASN A 287 -6.24 9.06 -13.62
N LEU A 288 -4.92 9.22 -13.62
CA LEU A 288 -4.28 10.54 -13.66
C LEU A 288 -4.60 11.29 -14.96
N ASN A 289 -4.65 10.60 -16.10
CA ASN A 289 -5.07 11.20 -17.38
C ASN A 289 -6.50 11.75 -17.32
N GLU A 290 -7.41 11.00 -16.70
CA GLU A 290 -8.79 11.46 -16.52
C GLU A 290 -8.87 12.65 -15.54
N LEU A 291 -8.13 12.58 -14.42
CA LEU A 291 -8.06 13.67 -13.45
C LEU A 291 -7.51 14.96 -14.07
N ALA A 292 -6.48 14.86 -14.91
CA ALA A 292 -5.84 16.01 -15.56
C ALA A 292 -6.84 16.85 -16.38
N ALA A 293 -7.89 16.24 -16.93
CA ALA A 293 -8.93 16.91 -17.70
C ALA A 293 -9.98 17.66 -16.85
N VAL A 294 -10.04 17.40 -15.53
CA VAL A 294 -11.03 18.00 -14.63
C VAL A 294 -10.53 19.33 -14.10
N ASN A 295 -11.35 20.39 -14.09
CA ASN A 295 -11.04 21.60 -13.32
C ASN A 295 -11.70 21.50 -11.91
N PRO A 296 -10.92 21.33 -10.81
CA PRO A 296 -11.47 21.17 -9.46
C PRO A 296 -12.10 22.45 -8.89
N CYS A 297 -11.75 23.62 -9.43
CA CYS A 297 -12.32 24.91 -9.06
C CYS A 297 -12.58 25.73 -10.33
N PRO A 298 -13.75 25.53 -10.98
CA PRO A 298 -14.18 26.31 -12.14
C PRO A 298 -14.50 27.77 -11.80
#